data_AF-A0A9D1ZIS9-F1
#
_entry.id   AF-A0A9D1ZIS9-F1
#
_cell.length_a   1.000
_cell.length_b   1.000
_cell.length_c   1.000
_cell.angle_alpha   90.00
_cell.angle_beta   90.00
_cell.angle_gamma   90.00
#
_symmetry.space_group_name_H-M   'P 1'
#
loop_
_entity.id
_entity.type
_entity.pdbx_description
1 polymer ?
#
loop_
_entity_poly.entity_id
_entity_poly.type
_entity_poly.pdbx_seq_one_letter_code
_entity_poly.pdbx_strand_id
1 'polypeptide(L)'
;MMKVRIWMGMFLIFLCSFSQTKGIMNLRGVVYDVGLNFTPESCSVDTFDIDLVKYDISVIANILRANAIRIEGEDIGRLTAAAEVASDLG
;
A
#
# COMPACT_ATOMS: atom_id res chain seq x y z
N MET A 1 10.48 36.65 46.46
CA MET A 1 11.65 35.75 46.41
C MET A 1 11.36 34.55 47.30
N MET A 2 10.80 33.47 46.73
CA MET A 2 10.38 32.26 47.44
C MET A 2 10.86 31.03 46.67
N LYS A 3 11.29 30.03 47.45
CA LYS A 3 12.13 28.88 47.10
C LYS A 3 11.58 28.02 45.95
N VAL A 4 12.44 27.80 44.95
CA VAL A 4 12.38 26.68 44.00
C VAL A 4 12.65 25.39 44.75
N ARG A 5 11.67 24.49 44.80
CA ARG A 5 11.80 23.05 45.13
C ARG A 5 10.53 22.35 44.65
N ILE A 6 10.49 22.03 43.36
CA ILE A 6 9.44 21.18 42.78
C ILE A 6 9.94 19.73 42.85
N TRP A 7 9.03 18.91 43.33
CA TRP A 7 9.19 17.57 43.82
C TRP A 7 9.50 16.57 42.71
N MET A 8 10.51 15.76 42.99
CA MET A 8 10.77 14.48 42.32
C MET A 8 9.81 13.44 42.89
N GLY A 9 8.91 12.93 42.06
CA GLY A 9 8.12 11.74 42.36
C GLY A 9 6.66 11.82 41.94
N MET A 10 6.23 10.83 41.15
CA MET A 10 4.85 10.38 40.96
C MET A 10 4.11 10.89 39.71
N PHE A 11 4.50 10.39 38.53
CA PHE A 11 3.53 10.02 37.50
C PHE A 11 4.05 8.83 36.69
N LEU A 12 3.94 7.65 37.30
CA LEU A 12 4.20 6.36 36.69
C LEU A 12 2.93 5.89 35.93
N ILE A 13 2.48 6.62 34.90
CA ILE A 13 1.37 6.18 34.03
C ILE A 13 1.57 6.77 32.63
N PHE A 14 2.28 6.04 31.77
CA PHE A 14 1.79 5.51 30.49
C PHE A 14 2.99 4.98 29.70
N LEU A 15 3.40 3.77 30.04
CA LEU A 15 4.12 2.89 29.12
C LEU A 15 3.18 2.63 27.94
N CYS A 16 3.32 3.41 26.89
CA CYS A 16 2.93 2.97 25.56
C CYS A 16 4.08 3.34 24.63
N SER A 17 5.18 2.61 24.76
CA SER A 17 6.00 2.33 23.59
C SER A 17 5.05 1.67 22.59
N PHE A 18 4.55 2.44 21.62
CA PHE A 18 3.93 1.87 20.43
C PHE A 18 5.05 1.23 19.62
N SER A 19 5.56 0.11 20.12
CA SER A 19 6.34 -0.80 19.33
C SER A 19 5.34 -1.50 18.43
N GLN A 20 5.11 -0.96 17.23
CA GLN A 20 4.74 -1.84 16.13
C GLN A 20 5.94 -2.73 15.86
N THR A 21 6.05 -3.83 16.60
CA THR A 21 6.52 -5.04 15.95
C THR A 21 5.43 -5.39 14.94
N LYS A 22 5.47 -4.76 13.76
CA LYS A 22 4.95 -5.40 12.55
C LYS A 22 5.72 -6.71 12.55
N GLY A 23 5.10 -7.80 13.04
CA GLY A 23 5.62 -9.14 12.80
C GLY A 23 5.96 -9.20 11.32
N ILE A 24 7.07 -9.83 10.97
CA ILE A 24 7.54 -9.94 9.58
C ILE A 24 6.32 -10.27 8.72
N MET A 25 5.78 -9.29 8.00
CA MET A 25 4.64 -9.52 7.14
C MET A 25 5.23 -10.39 6.03
N ASN A 26 4.76 -11.62 5.92
CA ASN A 26 5.13 -12.47 4.81
C ASN A 26 4.51 -11.83 3.56
N LEU A 27 5.29 -10.95 2.92
CA LEU A 27 4.91 -10.27 1.70
C LEU A 27 4.87 -11.30 0.59
N ARG A 28 3.69 -11.46 0.01
CA ARG A 28 3.48 -12.23 -1.19
C ARG A 28 2.85 -11.31 -2.21
N GLY A 29 3.69 -10.83 -3.12
CA GLY A 29 3.31 -9.79 -4.07
C GLY A 29 3.21 -10.27 -5.51
N VAL A 30 2.45 -9.51 -6.31
CA VAL A 30 2.38 -9.64 -7.77
C VAL A 30 2.72 -8.30 -8.40
N VAL A 31 3.38 -8.33 -9.56
CA VAL A 31 3.53 -7.14 -10.41
C VAL A 31 2.33 -7.09 -11.35
N TYR A 32 1.63 -5.96 -11.38
CA TYR A 32 0.45 -5.75 -12.21
C TYR A 32 0.72 -4.61 -13.19
N ASP A 33 0.72 -4.95 -14.47
CA ASP A 33 1.01 -4.04 -15.57
C ASP A 33 -0.29 -3.40 -16.08
N VAL A 34 -0.34 -2.07 -16.09
CA VAL A 34 -1.47 -1.28 -16.61
C VAL A 34 -1.17 -0.64 -17.97
N GLY A 35 0.02 -0.92 -18.54
CA GLY A 35 0.45 -0.41 -19.84
C GLY A 35 1.86 0.15 -19.78
N LEU A 36 2.85 -0.73 -19.88
CA LEU A 36 4.24 -0.38 -20.14
C LEU A 36 4.50 -0.22 -21.64
N ASN A 37 5.31 0.77 -21.99
CA ASN A 37 5.75 0.98 -23.37
C ASN A 37 7.02 0.16 -23.64
N PHE A 38 6.86 -1.13 -23.95
CA PHE A 38 7.98 -1.96 -24.37
C PHE A 38 8.50 -1.55 -25.76
N THR A 39 7.65 -0.96 -26.59
CA THR A 39 8.03 -0.32 -27.85
C THR A 39 7.40 1.08 -27.93
N PRO A 40 7.91 1.98 -28.80
CA PRO A 40 7.36 3.32 -28.95
C PRO A 40 5.93 3.34 -29.50
N GLU A 41 5.49 2.28 -30.20
CA GLU A 41 4.21 2.28 -30.92
C GLU A 41 3.02 1.80 -30.09
N SER A 42 3.25 1.07 -28.99
CA SER A 42 2.16 0.42 -28.24
C SER A 42 2.49 0.19 -26.77
N CYS A 43 1.45 0.31 -25.94
CA CYS A 43 1.46 -0.19 -24.57
C CYS A 43 1.28 -1.73 -24.57
N SER A 44 1.81 -2.41 -23.56
CA SER A 44 1.48 -3.81 -23.27
C SER A 44 0.00 -4.08 -23.01
N VAL A 45 -0.73 -3.03 -22.61
CA VAL A 45 -2.19 -3.03 -22.42
C VAL A 45 -2.81 -2.03 -23.38
N ASP A 46 -3.36 -2.53 -24.47
CA ASP A 46 -3.94 -1.73 -25.56
C ASP A 46 -5.07 -0.82 -25.06
N THR A 47 -6.02 -1.38 -24.31
CA THR A 47 -7.18 -0.65 -23.78
C THR A 47 -7.23 -0.81 -22.27
N PHE A 48 -7.27 0.32 -21.56
CA PHE A 48 -7.48 0.32 -20.11
C PHE A 48 -8.96 0.26 -19.78
N ASP A 49 -9.35 -0.77 -19.04
CA ASP A 49 -10.71 -0.99 -18.55
C ASP A 49 -10.68 -1.14 -17.03
N ILE A 50 -11.32 -0.20 -16.33
CA ILE A 50 -11.30 -0.15 -14.87
C ILE A 50 -12.04 -1.32 -14.22
N ASP A 51 -13.04 -1.90 -14.88
CA ASP A 51 -13.80 -3.01 -14.32
C ASP A 51 -13.02 -4.33 -14.42
N LEU A 52 -12.19 -4.47 -15.47
CA LEU A 52 -11.20 -5.55 -15.55
C LEU A 52 -10.13 -5.41 -14.46
N VAL A 53 -9.63 -4.18 -14.22
CA VAL A 53 -8.66 -3.93 -13.14
C VAL A 53 -9.22 -4.34 -11.77
N LYS A 54 -10.47 -3.98 -11.46
CA LYS A 54 -11.14 -4.41 -10.22
C LYS A 54 -11.25 -5.93 -10.11
N TYR A 55 -11.62 -6.59 -11.21
CA TYR A 55 -11.72 -8.04 -11.26
C TYR A 55 -10.35 -8.70 -11.01
N ASP A 56 -9.31 -8.27 -11.74
CA ASP A 56 -7.97 -8.84 -11.64
C ASP A 56 -7.37 -8.65 -10.24
N ILE A 57 -7.50 -7.45 -9.66
CA ILE A 57 -7.02 -7.17 -8.31
C ILE A 57 -7.78 -8.02 -7.28
N SER A 58 -9.09 -8.22 -7.45
CA SER A 58 -9.86 -9.14 -6.62
C SER A 58 -9.37 -10.60 -6.74
N VAL A 59 -8.99 -11.05 -7.94
CA VAL A 59 -8.38 -12.37 -8.14
C VAL A 59 -7.01 -12.45 -7.45
N ILE A 60 -6.17 -11.41 -7.55
CA ILE A 60 -4.86 -11.32 -6.88
C ILE A 60 -5.02 -11.44 -5.36
N ALA A 61 -5.96 -10.70 -4.77
CA ALA A 61 -6.22 -10.71 -3.34
C ALA A 61 -6.84 -12.04 -2.86
N ASN A 62 -7.88 -12.52 -3.53
CA ASN A 62 -8.73 -13.59 -2.99
C ASN A 62 -8.34 -14.99 -3.46
N ILE A 63 -7.94 -15.11 -4.72
CA ILE A 63 -7.60 -16.41 -5.33
C ILE A 63 -6.11 -16.64 -5.22
N LEU A 64 -5.31 -15.67 -5.68
CA LEU A 64 -3.87 -15.77 -5.54
C LEU A 64 -3.46 -15.56 -4.10
N ARG A 65 -4.25 -14.93 -3.21
CA ARG A 65 -3.87 -14.69 -1.80
C ARG A 65 -2.56 -13.93 -1.67
N ALA A 66 -2.37 -12.95 -2.56
CA ALA A 66 -1.30 -11.96 -2.46
C ALA A 66 -1.75 -10.82 -1.54
N ASN A 67 -0.80 -10.20 -0.83
CA ASN A 67 -1.04 -9.10 0.11
C ASN A 67 -0.18 -7.86 -0.22
N ALA A 68 0.39 -7.83 -1.43
CA ALA A 68 1.12 -6.71 -1.96
C ALA A 68 0.96 -6.69 -3.49
N ILE A 69 0.89 -5.50 -4.07
CA ILE A 69 0.87 -5.32 -5.52
C ILE A 69 1.83 -4.19 -5.88
N ARG A 70 2.65 -4.41 -6.90
CA ARG A 70 3.43 -3.36 -7.54
C ARG A 70 2.78 -3.06 -8.87
N ILE A 71 2.28 -1.85 -9.02
CA ILE A 71 1.61 -1.41 -10.23
C ILE A 71 2.67 -0.77 -11.13
N GLU A 72 2.75 -1.23 -12.38
CA GLU A 72 3.69 -0.75 -13.40
C GLU A 72 2.94 -0.22 -14.62
N GLY A 73 3.47 0.83 -15.24
CA GLY A 73 2.89 1.47 -16.41
C GLY A 73 3.47 2.86 -16.61
N GLU A 74 3.17 3.47 -17.76
CA GLU A 74 3.67 4.80 -18.13
C GLU A 74 2.63 5.90 -17.92
N ASP A 75 1.34 5.59 -18.10
CA ASP A 75 0.25 6.55 -17.93
C ASP A 75 -0.11 6.73 -16.45
N ILE A 76 0.02 7.97 -15.95
CA ILE A 76 -0.25 8.32 -14.55
C ILE A 76 -1.72 8.05 -14.19
N GLY A 77 -2.66 8.29 -15.09
CA GLY A 77 -4.09 8.06 -14.82
C GLY A 77 -4.40 6.59 -14.58
N ARG A 78 -3.84 5.70 -15.41
CA ARG A 78 -3.95 4.24 -15.25
C ARG A 78 -3.31 3.77 -13.94
N LEU A 79 -2.11 4.28 -13.63
CA LEU A 79 -1.39 3.96 -12.39
C LEU A 79 -2.21 4.37 -11.15
N THR A 80 -2.72 5.60 -11.12
CA THR A 80 -3.53 6.11 -10.00
C THR A 80 -4.81 5.30 -9.85
N ALA A 81 -5.55 5.07 -10.93
CA ALA A 81 -6.82 4.33 -10.87
C ALA A 81 -6.62 2.90 -10.35
N ALA A 82 -5.59 2.19 -10.82
CA ALA A 82 -5.29 0.84 -10.32
C ALA A 82 -4.81 0.86 -8.85
N ALA A 83 -4.06 1.89 -8.44
CA ALA A 83 -3.59 2.03 -7.06
C ALA A 83 -4.73 2.29 -6.09
N GLU A 84 -5.72 3.11 -6.48
CA GLU A 84 -6.95 3.34 -5.71
C GLU A 84 -7.74 2.03 -5.55
N VAL A 85 -7.96 1.29 -6.63
CA VAL A 85 -8.64 -0.01 -6.58
C VAL A 85 -7.92 -1.00 -5.66
N ALA A 86 -6.59 -1.09 -5.76
CA ALA A 86 -5.79 -1.93 -4.87
C ALA A 86 -5.91 -1.51 -3.40
N SER A 87 -5.83 -0.22 -3.13
CA SER A 87 -5.95 0.31 -1.77
C SER A 87 -7.34 0.06 -1.16
N ASP A 88 -8.39 0.12 -1.97
CA ASP A 88 -9.78 -0.09 -1.51
C ASP A 88 -10.07 -1.57 -1.19
N LEU A 89 -9.40 -2.51 -1.87
CA LEU A 89 -9.60 -3.95 -1.69
C LEU A 89 -8.71 -4.58 -0.59
N GLY A 90 -7.63 -3.91 -0.19
CA GLY A 90 -6.69 -4.34 0.85
C GLY A 90 -5.66 -5.37 0.38
#